data_AF-A0A9D6SZF9-F1
#
_entry.id   AF-A0A9D6SZF9-F1
#
_cell.length_a   1.000
_cell.length_b   1.000
_cell.length_c   1.000
_cell.angle_alpha   90.00
_cell.angle_beta   90.00
_cell.angle_gamma   90.00
#
_symmetry.space_group_name_H-M   'P 1'
#
loop_
_entity.id
_entity.type
_entity.pdbx_description
1 polymer ?
#
loop_
_entity_poly.entity_id
_entity_poly.type
_entity_poly.pdbx_seq_one_letter_code
_entity_poly.pdbx_strand_id
1 'polypeptide(L)'
;MRSATRAQPVQIRGVLPERVVLSTLLDPYLSLKALAAYSSLSTRTLRSFINRPPAEALPCYRVTEGKLLVRRSEFDAFIAQYRAQGKPSLARVARELGIA
;
A
#
# COMPACT_ATOMS: atom_id res chain seq x y z
N MET A 1 4.81 16.84 6.52
CA MET A 1 4.37 16.86 7.92
C MET A 1 3.06 16.10 8.02
N ARG A 2 3.04 14.88 8.60
CA ARG A 2 1.78 14.16 8.88
C ARG A 2 1.64 14.11 10.41
N SER A 3 0.62 14.78 10.93
CA SER A 3 0.26 14.74 12.35
C SER A 3 0.03 13.29 12.76
N ALA A 4 0.84 12.80 13.70
CA ALA A 4 0.50 11.62 14.46
C ALA A 4 -0.71 12.00 15.31
N THR A 5 -1.89 11.48 15.00
CA THR A 5 -3.05 11.58 15.89
C THR A 5 -2.63 10.96 17.21
N ARG A 6 -2.40 11.80 18.22
CA ARG A 6 -2.07 11.35 19.58
C ARG A 6 -3.18 10.39 20.00
N ALA A 7 -2.84 9.12 20.19
CA ALA A 7 -3.79 8.12 20.65
C ALA A 7 -4.39 8.62 21.97
N GLN A 8 -5.67 9.00 21.97
CA GLN A 8 -6.37 9.34 23.19
C GLN A 8 -6.86 8.03 23.82
N PRO A 9 -6.66 7.83 25.12
CA PRO A 9 -7.17 6.65 25.80
C PRO A 9 -8.71 6.67 25.77
N VAL A 10 -9.32 5.67 25.16
CA VAL A 10 -10.76 5.42 25.29
C VAL A 10 -10.97 4.62 26.56
N GLN A 11 -11.60 5.23 27.56
CA GLN A 11 -11.93 4.56 28.82
C GLN A 11 -13.41 4.15 28.82
N ILE A 12 -13.69 2.86 29.01
CA ILE A 12 -15.04 2.33 29.24
C ILE A 12 -15.26 2.30 30.76
N ARG A 13 -16.34 2.93 31.26
CA ARG A 13 -16.71 2.93 32.70
C ARG A 13 -18.12 2.36 32.89
N GLY A 14 -18.33 1.63 33.98
CA GLY A 14 -19.66 1.16 34.42
C GLY A 14 -20.20 -0.10 33.73
N VAL A 15 -19.45 -0.67 32.77
CA VAL A 15 -19.80 -1.92 32.09
C VAL A 15 -18.62 -2.89 32.26
N LEU A 16 -18.87 -4.13 32.67
CA LEU A 16 -17.91 -5.23 32.62
C LEU A 16 -18.20 -6.04 31.35
N PRO A 17 -17.66 -5.66 30.19
CA PRO A 17 -17.92 -6.39 28.96
C PRO A 17 -17.25 -7.77 29.04
N GLU A 18 -17.97 -8.82 28.67
CA GLU A 18 -17.37 -10.16 28.50
C GLU A 18 -16.31 -10.18 27.40
N ARG A 19 -16.40 -9.28 26.40
CA ARG A 19 -15.44 -9.16 25.30
C ARG A 19 -15.35 -7.74 24.75
N VAL A 20 -14.14 -7.28 24.45
CA VAL A 20 -13.85 -6.05 23.70
C VAL A 20 -13.19 -6.44 22.37
N VAL A 21 -13.71 -5.93 21.25
CA VAL A 21 -13.13 -6.14 19.91
C VAL A 21 -12.63 -4.80 19.37
N LEU A 22 -11.33 -4.70 19.10
CA LEU A 22 -10.70 -3.52 18.52
C LEU A 22 -10.33 -3.83 17.07
N SER A 23 -10.87 -3.06 16.12
CA SER A 23 -10.46 -3.08 14.73
C SER A 23 -9.86 -1.72 14.37
N THR A 24 -8.56 -1.70 14.06
CA THR A 24 -7.89 -0.51 13.53
C THR A 24 -7.31 -0.84 12.16
N LEU A 25 -7.36 0.13 11.25
CA LEU A 25 -6.67 0.03 9.96
C LEU A 25 -5.18 0.25 10.22
N LEU A 26 -4.46 -0.85 10.45
CA LEU A 26 -3.01 -0.81 10.52
C LEU A 26 -2.46 -0.40 9.15
N ASP A 27 -1.70 0.69 9.16
CA ASP A 27 -0.96 1.18 8.01
C ASP A 27 0.56 1.09 8.27
N PRO A 28 1.09 -0.14 8.36
CA PRO A 28 2.48 -0.37 8.72
C PRO A 28 3.43 0.01 7.59
N TYR A 29 4.67 0.29 7.96
CA TYR A 29 5.79 0.27 7.03
C TYR A 29 6.22 -1.18 6.79
N LEU A 30 6.21 -1.59 5.53
CA LEU A 30 6.59 -2.91 5.09
C LEU A 30 8.00 -2.86 4.51
N SER A 31 8.85 -3.81 4.91
CA SER A 31 10.08 -4.10 4.15
C SER A 31 9.73 -4.63 2.76
N LEU A 32 10.65 -4.58 1.80
CA LEU A 32 10.41 -5.19 0.48
C LEU A 32 10.03 -6.68 0.56
N LYS A 33 10.59 -7.44 1.51
CA LYS A 33 10.23 -8.85 1.73
C LYS A 33 8.79 -8.99 2.23
N ALA A 34 8.39 -8.15 3.20
CA ALA A 34 7.03 -8.15 3.73
C ALA A 34 6.02 -7.67 2.67
N LEU A 35 6.37 -6.68 1.86
CA LEU A 35 5.54 -6.18 0.78
C LEU A 35 5.35 -7.22 -0.33
N ALA A 36 6.40 -7.98 -0.64
CA ALA A 36 6.30 -9.11 -1.58
C ALA A 36 5.31 -10.17 -1.08
N ALA A 37 5.36 -10.52 0.21
CA ALA A 37 4.39 -11.43 0.81
C ALA A 37 2.97 -10.85 0.80
N TYR A 38 2.80 -9.57 1.13
CA TYR A 38 1.51 -8.89 1.14
C TYR A 38 0.85 -8.83 -0.24
N SER A 39 1.61 -8.47 -1.29
CA SER A 39 1.10 -8.22 -2.63
C SER A 39 1.20 -9.42 -3.58
N SER A 40 1.87 -10.50 -3.14
CA SER A 40 2.25 -11.64 -3.99
C SER A 40 3.12 -11.27 -5.21
N LEU A 41 3.68 -10.05 -5.26
CA LEU A 41 4.65 -9.62 -6.27
C LEU A 41 6.07 -10.00 -5.84
N SER A 42 6.93 -10.35 -6.80
CA SER A 42 8.33 -10.62 -6.49
C SER A 42 9.05 -9.36 -5.98
N THR A 43 10.05 -9.54 -5.11
CA THR A 43 10.91 -8.43 -4.66
C THR A 43 11.63 -7.74 -5.82
N ARG A 44 11.97 -8.50 -6.88
CA ARG A 44 12.52 -7.97 -8.14
C ARG A 44 11.54 -7.01 -8.83
N THR A 45 10.28 -7.39 -8.94
CA THR A 45 9.22 -6.54 -9.50
C THR A 45 9.06 -5.26 -8.69
N LEU A 46 8.99 -5.37 -7.36
CA LEU A 46 8.88 -4.21 -6.48
C LEU A 46 10.08 -3.26 -6.61
N ARG A 47 11.30 -3.79 -6.70
CA ARG A 47 12.50 -2.99 -6.98
C ARG A 47 12.43 -2.28 -8.33
N SER A 48 11.89 -2.94 -9.36
CA SER A 48 11.67 -2.31 -10.66
C SER A 48 10.72 -1.12 -10.55
N PHE A 49 9.60 -1.23 -9.81
CA PHE A 49 8.70 -0.11 -9.57
C PHE A 49 9.36 1.04 -8.80
N ILE A 50 10.22 0.75 -7.82
CA ILE A 50 10.93 1.79 -7.05
C ILE A 50 11.95 2.54 -7.92
N ASN A 51 12.56 1.87 -8.90
CA ASN A 51 13.62 2.44 -9.73
C ASN A 51 13.11 3.15 -11.00
N ARG A 52 11.80 3.31 -11.13
CA ARG A 52 11.19 4.08 -12.23
C ARG A 52 11.45 5.58 -12.09
N PRO A 53 11.16 6.38 -13.15
CA PRO A 53 11.14 7.83 -13.04
C PRO A 53 10.27 8.30 -11.86
N PRO A 54 10.63 9.39 -11.15
CA PRO A 54 9.96 9.78 -9.90
C PRO A 54 8.44 9.94 -9.98
N ALA A 55 7.90 10.35 -11.14
CA ALA A 55 6.46 10.51 -11.34
C ALA A 55 5.68 9.18 -11.39
N GLU A 56 6.36 8.07 -11.69
CA GLU A 56 5.78 6.73 -11.89
C GLU A 56 6.30 5.70 -10.87
N ALA A 57 7.23 6.11 -10.00
CA ALA A 57 7.89 5.23 -9.07
C ALA A 57 7.01 4.91 -7.86
N LEU A 58 7.13 3.69 -7.34
CA LEU A 58 6.52 3.32 -6.06
C LEU A 58 7.16 4.16 -4.94
N PRO A 59 6.37 4.94 -4.17
CA PRO A 59 6.90 5.69 -3.04
C PRO A 59 7.56 4.76 -2.02
N CYS A 60 8.77 5.12 -1.58
CA CYS A 60 9.51 4.34 -0.60
C CYS A 60 10.39 5.24 0.26
N TYR A 61 10.70 4.74 1.44
CA TYR A 61 11.61 5.34 2.41
C TYR A 61 12.93 4.58 2.38
N ARG A 62 14.02 5.31 2.12
CA ARG A 62 15.40 4.82 2.22
C ARG A 62 15.91 5.16 3.61
N VAL A 63 15.90 4.18 4.51
CA VAL A 63 16.26 4.42 5.93
C VAL A 63 17.76 4.30 6.14
N THR A 64 18.38 3.29 5.51
CA THR A 64 19.84 3.10 5.46
C THR A 64 20.21 2.62 4.07
N GLU A 65 21.51 2.47 3.82
CA GLU A 65 21.98 1.77 2.63
C GLU A 65 21.33 0.36 2.57
N GLY A 66 20.62 0.07 1.49
CA GLY A 66 19.94 -1.20 1.25
C GLY A 66 18.59 -1.41 1.95
N LYS A 67 18.24 -0.65 3.00
CA LYS A 67 16.96 -0.85 3.72
C LYS A 67 15.86 0.08 3.17
N LEU A 68 14.97 -0.54 2.40
CA LEU A 68 13.78 0.09 1.83
C LEU A 68 12.53 -0.30 2.62
N LEU A 69 11.75 0.72 2.99
CA LEU A 69 10.42 0.57 3.56
C LEU A 69 9.38 1.22 2.65
N VAL A 70 8.20 0.63 2.57
CA VAL A 70 7.06 1.16 1.84
C VAL A 70 5.87 1.18 2.80
N ARG A 71 5.18 2.31 2.89
CA ARG A 71 3.96 2.40 3.68
C ARG A 71 2.84 1.64 2.97
N ARG A 72 2.11 0.77 3.68
CA ARG A 72 1.08 -0.08 3.06
C ARG A 72 0.07 0.74 2.26
N SER A 73 -0.47 1.81 2.84
CA SER A 73 -1.45 2.66 2.15
C SER A 73 -0.90 3.35 0.89
N GLU A 74 0.39 3.69 0.87
CA GLU A 74 1.03 4.26 -0.32
C GLU A 74 1.20 3.21 -1.42
N PHE A 75 1.52 1.96 -1.05
CA PHE A 75 1.51 0.87 -2.01
C PHE A 75 0.11 0.59 -2.55
N ASP A 76 -0.91 0.55 -1.69
CA ASP A 76 -2.30 0.31 -2.10
C ASP A 76 -2.79 1.43 -3.05
N ALA A 77 -2.42 2.68 -2.76
CA ALA A 77 -2.69 3.81 -3.66
C ALA A 77 -1.91 3.71 -4.98
N PHE A 78 -0.64 3.31 -4.93
CA PHE A 78 0.18 3.07 -6.11
C PHE A 78 -0.40 1.95 -6.99
N ILE A 79 -0.80 0.82 -6.41
CA ILE A 79 -1.28 -0.32 -7.19
C ILE A 79 -2.66 -0.07 -7.80
N ALA A 80 -3.44 0.86 -7.23
CA ALA A 80 -4.75 1.24 -7.74
C ALA A 80 -4.71 1.75 -9.19
N GLN A 81 -3.57 2.30 -9.66
CA GLN A 81 -3.41 2.70 -11.06
C GLN A 81 -3.46 1.52 -12.05
N TYR A 82 -3.19 0.30 -11.56
CA TYR A 82 -3.27 -0.93 -12.34
C TYR A 82 -4.64 -1.59 -12.29
N ARG A 83 -5.60 -0.99 -11.57
CA ARG A 83 -6.96 -1.53 -11.46
C ARG A 83 -7.60 -1.52 -12.85
N ALA A 84 -7.90 -2.71 -13.35
CA ALA A 84 -8.71 -2.89 -14.55
C ALA A 84 -10.08 -3.44 -14.16
N GLN A 85 -11.14 -2.96 -14.81
CA GLN A 85 -12.48 -3.57 -14.76
C GLN A 85 -12.73 -4.31 -16.07
N GLY A 86 -13.05 -5.61 -15.99
CA GLY A 86 -13.22 -6.46 -17.17
C GLY A 86 -11.91 -7.08 -17.68
N LYS A 87 -11.90 -7.55 -18.94
CA LYS A 87 -10.71 -8.19 -19.55
C LYS A 87 -9.65 -7.12 -19.86
N PRO A 88 -8.48 -7.12 -19.17
CA PRO A 88 -7.47 -6.07 -19.34
C PRO A 88 -6.90 -6.03 -20.77
N SER A 89 -6.88 -7.18 -21.45
CA SER A 89 -6.47 -7.31 -22.84
C SER A 89 -7.38 -6.51 -23.78
N LEU A 90 -8.70 -6.56 -23.60
CA LEU A 90 -9.64 -5.81 -24.40
C LEU A 90 -9.57 -4.31 -24.13
N ALA A 91 -9.42 -3.91 -22.86
CA ALA A 91 -9.24 -2.50 -22.50
C ALA A 91 -7.92 -1.92 -23.05
N ARG A 92 -6.87 -2.74 -23.16
CA ARG A 92 -5.61 -2.36 -23.80
C ARG A 92 -5.80 -2.19 -25.30
N VAL A 93 -6.41 -3.17 -25.98
CA VAL A 93 -6.69 -3.10 -27.42
C VAL A 93 -7.61 -1.91 -27.76
N ALA A 94 -8.63 -1.64 -26.95
CA ALA A 94 -9.51 -0.49 -27.15
C ALA A 94 -8.76 0.87 -27.07
N ARG A 95 -7.81 1.00 -26.13
CA ARG A 95 -6.92 2.18 -26.05
C ARG A 95 -5.96 2.28 -27.22
N GLU A 96 -5.38 1.15 -27.65
CA GLU A 96 -4.49 1.10 -28.82
C GLU A 96 -5.23 1.43 -30.13
N LEU A 97 -6.54 1.13 -30.20
CA LEU A 97 -7.42 1.44 -31.34
C LEU A 97 -8.11 2.83 -31.24
N GLY A 98 -7.95 3.55 -30.13
CA GLY A 98 -8.51 4.90 -29.94
C GLY A 98 -10.03 4.97 -29.76
N ILE A 99 -10.66 3.89 -29.26
CA ILE A 99 -12.13 3.78 -29.12
C ILE A 99 -12.57 3.84 -27.64
N ALA A 100 -11.70 4.33 -26.75
CA ALA A 100 -11.93 4.41 -25.30
C ALA A 100 -11.41 5.72 -24.70
#